data_AF-A0A930GUD3-F1
#
_entry.id   AF-A0A930GUD3-F1
#
_cell.length_a   1.000
_cell.length_b   1.000
_cell.length_c   1.000
_cell.angle_alpha   90.00
_cell.angle_beta   90.00
_cell.angle_gamma   90.00
#
_symmetry.space_group_name_H-M   'P 1'
#
loop_
_entity.id
_entity.type
_entity.pdbx_description
1 polymer ?
#
loop_
_entity_poly.entity_id
_entity_poly.type
_entity_poly.pdbx_seq_one_letter_code
_entity_poly.pdbx_strand_id
1 'polypeptide(L)'
;KSPSPYTESSFDFLNYDTVEDTELEVNPLYRFSNELGDIFLPDIVGYEHIRELFLDVMMHYIAVWDLRSGTDKKDLRAMYILKEIESGAFLKRFRETLLHIGFEKAKRIIFCLLDLYSCGDYITIFKKALRELYPNSNLYIHSENVKKLILFTGVDKTKKDIEIIEMLKDMFLSLSYEIDVFWKHHFGIIGVDESMRIGETAIY
;
A
#
# COMPACT_ATOMS: atom_id res chain seq x y z
N LYS A 1 3.43 -34.09 -28.41
CA LYS A 1 2.76 -33.07 -29.26
C LYS A 1 3.34 -31.74 -28.82
N SER A 2 3.99 -30.99 -29.71
CA SER A 2 4.58 -29.68 -29.36
C SER A 2 3.45 -28.69 -29.12
N PRO A 3 3.21 -28.26 -27.87
CA PRO A 3 2.19 -27.27 -27.59
C PRO A 3 2.67 -25.94 -28.18
N SER A 4 1.80 -25.30 -28.96
CA SER A 4 2.06 -23.95 -29.42
C SER A 4 1.93 -23.01 -28.22
N PRO A 5 2.81 -22.01 -28.05
CA PRO A 5 2.66 -20.99 -27.01
C PRO A 5 1.38 -20.15 -27.17
N TYR A 6 0.67 -20.31 -28.30
CA TYR A 6 -0.64 -19.70 -28.59
C TYR A 6 -1.83 -20.63 -28.30
N THR A 7 -1.58 -21.86 -27.84
CA THR A 7 -2.64 -22.77 -27.39
C THR A 7 -2.84 -22.56 -25.89
N GLU A 8 -4.07 -22.30 -25.49
CA GLU A 8 -4.44 -22.29 -24.08
C GLU A 8 -4.39 -23.75 -23.60
N SER A 9 -3.41 -24.08 -22.74
CA SER A 9 -3.43 -25.37 -22.04
C SER A 9 -4.64 -25.37 -21.12
N SER A 10 -5.72 -25.95 -21.60
CA SER A 10 -6.87 -26.27 -20.78
C SER A 10 -6.46 -27.44 -19.88
N PHE A 11 -6.06 -27.15 -18.65
CA PHE A 11 -6.03 -28.18 -17.61
C PHE A 11 -7.45 -28.74 -17.45
N ASP A 12 -7.58 -30.05 -17.25
CA ASP A 12 -8.89 -30.66 -16.95
C ASP A 12 -9.54 -30.05 -15.69
N PHE A 13 -8.74 -29.43 -14.81
CA PHE A 13 -9.21 -28.71 -13.62
C PHE A 13 -8.39 -27.44 -13.35
N LEU A 14 -9.07 -26.30 -13.20
CA LEU A 14 -8.47 -24.97 -12.99
C LEU A 14 -7.91 -24.73 -11.57
N ASN A 15 -8.21 -25.61 -10.61
CA ASN A 15 -7.91 -25.42 -9.18
C ASN A 15 -7.32 -26.70 -8.56
N TYR A 16 -6.18 -27.18 -9.09
CA TYR A 16 -5.44 -28.24 -8.40
C TYR A 16 -4.81 -27.68 -7.12
N ASP A 17 -5.17 -28.25 -5.97
CA ASP A 17 -4.55 -27.92 -4.67
C ASP A 17 -3.24 -28.71 -4.42
N THR A 18 -2.96 -29.71 -5.27
CA THR A 18 -1.77 -30.56 -5.21
C THR A 18 -1.21 -30.79 -6.60
N VAL A 19 0.11 -30.68 -6.73
CA VAL A 19 0.83 -31.01 -7.96
C VAL A 19 1.14 -32.50 -7.92
N GLU A 20 0.46 -33.29 -8.76
CA GLU A 20 0.66 -34.75 -8.83
C GLU A 20 1.89 -35.14 -9.67
N ASP A 21 2.27 -34.31 -10.64
CA ASP A 21 3.39 -34.54 -11.58
C ASP A 21 4.57 -33.57 -11.36
N THR A 22 5.79 -34.02 -11.69
CA THR A 22 6.99 -33.17 -11.57
C THR A 22 7.10 -32.11 -12.68
N GLU A 23 6.28 -32.24 -13.73
CA GLU A 23 6.27 -31.35 -14.89
C GLU A 23 4.92 -30.60 -14.94
N LEU A 24 4.98 -29.28 -15.08
CA LEU A 24 3.78 -28.43 -15.17
C LEU A 24 3.85 -27.59 -16.44
N GLU A 25 2.88 -27.79 -17.32
CA GLU A 25 2.78 -27.03 -18.57
C GLU A 25 2.31 -25.60 -18.28
N VAL A 26 3.04 -24.59 -18.77
CA VAL A 26 2.69 -23.19 -18.56
C VAL A 26 2.57 -22.46 -19.90
N ASN A 27 1.61 -21.53 -20.00
CA ASN A 27 1.59 -20.56 -21.08
C ASN A 27 2.19 -19.23 -20.59
N PRO A 28 3.45 -18.91 -20.94
CA PRO A 28 4.09 -17.67 -20.49
C PRO A 28 3.51 -16.42 -21.14
N LEU A 29 2.92 -16.54 -22.34
CA LEU A 29 2.41 -15.40 -23.09
C LEU A 29 1.13 -14.82 -22.47
N TYR A 30 0.43 -15.55 -21.61
CA TYR A 30 -0.73 -15.01 -20.90
C TYR A 30 -0.35 -13.82 -19.99
N ARG A 31 0.80 -13.91 -19.31
CA ARG A 31 1.26 -12.91 -18.35
C ARG A 31 2.43 -12.07 -18.86
N PHE A 32 3.33 -12.69 -19.61
CA PHE A 32 4.62 -12.11 -20.01
C PHE A 32 4.70 -11.90 -21.52
N SER A 33 3.56 -11.65 -22.18
CA SER A 33 3.53 -11.40 -23.63
C SER A 33 4.39 -10.21 -24.03
N ASN A 34 4.42 -9.16 -23.22
CA ASN A 34 5.20 -7.96 -23.53
C ASN A 34 6.72 -8.21 -23.43
N GLU A 35 7.13 -9.04 -22.48
CA GLU A 35 8.54 -9.32 -22.19
C GLU A 35 9.09 -10.48 -23.03
N LEU A 36 8.25 -11.48 -23.33
CA LEU A 36 8.66 -12.74 -23.96
C LEU A 36 8.07 -12.94 -25.35
N GLY A 37 7.04 -12.19 -25.75
CA GLY A 37 6.33 -12.39 -27.01
C GLY A 37 7.25 -12.45 -28.22
N ASP A 38 8.20 -11.51 -28.31
CA ASP A 38 9.16 -11.42 -29.42
C ASP A 38 10.15 -12.60 -29.46
N ILE A 39 10.44 -13.23 -28.31
CA ILE A 39 11.40 -14.34 -28.18
C ILE A 39 10.76 -15.66 -28.65
N PHE A 40 9.46 -15.82 -28.42
CA PHE A 40 8.71 -17.05 -28.72
C PHE A 40 7.88 -16.97 -30.01
N LEU A 41 8.22 -16.03 -30.91
CA LEU A 41 7.58 -15.96 -32.23
C LEU A 41 7.79 -17.26 -33.03
N PRO A 42 6.76 -17.74 -33.77
CA PRO A 42 6.85 -18.93 -34.62
C PRO A 42 7.90 -18.81 -35.72
N ASP A 43 8.16 -17.58 -36.17
CA ASP A 43 9.04 -17.27 -37.30
C ASP A 43 10.53 -17.45 -36.95
N ILE A 44 10.86 -17.58 -35.66
CA ILE A 44 12.22 -17.84 -35.18
C ILE A 44 12.43 -19.37 -35.17
N VAL A 45 13.27 -19.86 -36.08
CA VAL A 45 13.56 -21.29 -36.27
C VAL A 45 15.02 -21.60 -35.91
N GLY A 46 15.28 -22.76 -35.32
CA GLY A 46 16.62 -23.26 -34.99
C GLY A 46 17.09 -23.00 -33.55
N TYR A 47 16.26 -22.34 -32.74
CA TYR A 47 16.53 -22.03 -31.33
C TYR A 47 15.49 -22.63 -30.37
N GLU A 48 14.70 -23.61 -30.82
CA GLU A 48 13.59 -24.21 -30.08
C GLU A 48 14.06 -24.71 -28.70
N HIS A 49 15.09 -25.55 -28.68
CA HIS A 49 15.59 -26.14 -27.44
C HIS A 49 16.18 -25.12 -26.46
N ILE A 50 16.86 -24.08 -26.97
CA ILE A 50 17.43 -23.02 -26.13
C ILE A 50 16.30 -22.17 -25.53
N ARG A 51 15.23 -21.91 -26.29
CA ARG A 51 14.06 -21.17 -25.81
C ARG A 51 13.28 -21.96 -24.76
N GLU A 52 13.12 -23.26 -24.95
CA GLU A 52 12.54 -24.16 -23.93
C GLU A 52 13.35 -24.12 -22.63
N LEU A 53 14.68 -24.28 -22.71
CA LEU A 53 15.54 -24.22 -21.54
C LEU A 53 15.52 -22.84 -20.85
N PHE A 54 15.53 -21.77 -21.64
CA PHE A 54 15.43 -20.40 -21.12
C PHE A 54 14.12 -20.19 -20.37
N LEU A 55 13.00 -20.62 -20.96
CA LEU A 55 11.68 -20.52 -20.34
C LEU A 55 11.65 -21.30 -19.02
N ASP A 56 12.13 -22.54 -19.04
CA ASP A 56 12.14 -23.42 -17.87
C ASP A 56 12.93 -22.80 -16.71
N VAL A 57 14.17 -22.37 -16.97
CA VAL A 57 15.02 -21.72 -15.96
C VAL A 57 14.37 -20.44 -15.44
N MET A 58 13.87 -19.59 -16.33
CA MET A 58 13.22 -18.34 -15.96
C MET A 58 11.98 -18.57 -15.08
N MET A 59 11.12 -19.52 -15.45
CA MET A 59 9.91 -19.83 -14.68
C MET A 59 10.24 -20.35 -13.28
N HIS A 60 11.27 -21.19 -13.15
CA HIS A 60 11.76 -21.61 -11.84
C HIS A 60 12.25 -20.43 -10.99
N TYR A 61 13.00 -19.49 -11.59
CA TYR A 61 13.43 -18.28 -10.88
C TYR A 61 12.26 -17.40 -10.45
N ILE A 62 11.27 -17.19 -11.32
CA ILE A 62 10.08 -16.40 -11.00
C ILE A 62 9.28 -17.06 -9.87
N ALA A 63 9.07 -18.37 -9.93
CA ALA A 63 8.34 -19.11 -8.90
C ALA A 63 9.04 -19.01 -7.53
N VAL A 64 10.37 -19.23 -7.49
CA VAL A 64 11.15 -19.09 -6.25
C VAL A 64 11.13 -17.65 -5.74
N TRP A 65 11.19 -16.66 -6.64
CA TRP A 65 11.15 -15.26 -6.25
C TRP A 65 9.78 -14.88 -5.70
N ASP A 66 8.69 -15.29 -6.34
CA ASP A 66 7.32 -15.05 -5.87
C ASP A 66 7.13 -15.61 -4.46
N LEU A 67 7.53 -16.88 -4.24
CA LEU A 67 7.51 -17.54 -2.92
C LEU A 67 8.32 -16.78 -1.86
N ARG A 68 9.48 -16.22 -2.22
CA ARG A 68 10.36 -15.49 -1.28
C ARG A 68 9.96 -14.04 -1.08
N SER A 69 9.28 -13.43 -2.05
CA SER A 69 8.94 -12.00 -2.03
C SER A 69 7.97 -11.67 -0.90
N GLY A 70 7.18 -12.66 -0.44
CA GLY A 70 6.19 -12.47 0.61
C GLY A 70 5.09 -11.47 0.25
N THR A 71 4.97 -11.12 -1.05
CA THR A 71 4.00 -10.16 -1.54
C THR A 71 2.61 -10.73 -1.38
N ASP A 72 1.79 -10.09 -0.54
CA ASP A 72 0.42 -10.52 -0.34
C ASP A 72 -0.56 -9.78 -1.29
N LYS A 73 -1.82 -10.21 -1.29
CA LYS A 73 -2.87 -9.57 -2.11
C LYS A 73 -3.07 -8.09 -1.75
N LYS A 74 -2.78 -7.69 -0.51
CA LYS A 74 -2.91 -6.32 -0.02
C LYS A 74 -1.73 -5.46 -0.49
N ASP A 75 -0.51 -5.99 -0.51
CA ASP A 75 0.67 -5.37 -1.12
C ASP A 75 0.39 -5.02 -2.58
N LEU A 76 -0.03 -6.01 -3.36
CA LEU A 76 -0.29 -5.85 -4.79
C LEU A 76 -1.40 -4.83 -5.06
N ARG A 77 -2.49 -4.85 -4.28
CA ARG A 77 -3.55 -3.82 -4.34
C ARG A 77 -3.01 -2.43 -4.04
N ALA A 78 -2.18 -2.28 -3.00
CA ALA A 78 -1.61 -0.99 -2.65
C ALA A 78 -0.68 -0.45 -3.75
N MET A 79 0.11 -1.33 -4.37
CA MET A 79 0.99 -0.96 -5.50
C MET A 79 0.18 -0.44 -6.70
N TYR A 80 -0.92 -1.09 -7.06
CA TYR A 80 -1.79 -0.60 -8.15
C TYR A 80 -2.41 0.76 -7.82
N ILE A 81 -2.92 0.94 -6.60
CA ILE A 81 -3.49 2.23 -6.17
C ILE A 81 -2.43 3.33 -6.25
N LEU A 82 -1.22 3.09 -5.75
CA LEU A 82 -0.13 4.07 -5.85
C LEU A 82 0.21 4.40 -7.30
N LYS A 83 0.26 3.40 -8.19
CA LYS A 83 0.50 3.61 -9.63
C LYS A 83 -0.60 4.46 -10.29
N GLU A 84 -1.85 4.27 -9.90
CA GLU A 84 -2.98 5.10 -10.38
C GLU A 84 -2.94 6.53 -9.85
N ILE A 85 -2.45 6.71 -8.61
CA ILE A 85 -2.23 8.04 -8.03
C ILE A 85 -1.09 8.75 -8.78
N GLU A 86 -0.01 8.04 -9.08
CA GLU A 86 1.12 8.56 -9.83
C GLU A 86 0.74 8.93 -11.27
N SER A 87 -0.11 8.13 -11.93
CA SER A 87 -0.64 8.47 -13.26
C SER A 87 -1.67 9.63 -13.21
N GLY A 88 -2.17 9.97 -12.02
CA GLY A 88 -3.15 11.03 -11.80
C GLY A 88 -4.58 10.63 -12.13
N ALA A 89 -4.85 9.34 -12.30
CA ALA A 89 -6.19 8.80 -12.56
C ALA A 89 -7.07 8.81 -11.30
N PHE A 90 -6.48 8.55 -10.13
CA PHE A 90 -7.18 8.47 -8.85
C PHE A 90 -6.49 9.31 -7.78
N LEU A 91 -7.25 9.88 -6.82
CA LEU A 91 -6.76 10.71 -5.70
C LEU A 91 -5.69 11.75 -6.08
N LYS A 92 -5.82 12.36 -7.27
CA LYS A 92 -4.82 13.30 -7.83
C LYS A 92 -4.41 14.41 -6.86
N ARG A 93 -5.33 14.89 -6.02
CA ARG A 93 -5.07 15.92 -5.01
C ARG A 93 -4.01 15.55 -3.97
N PHE A 94 -3.77 14.26 -3.74
CA PHE A 94 -2.80 13.77 -2.75
C PHE A 94 -1.50 13.28 -3.37
N ARG A 95 -1.39 13.29 -4.70
CA ARG A 95 -0.22 12.75 -5.43
C ARG A 95 1.07 13.39 -4.95
N GLU A 96 1.13 14.71 -4.88
CA GLU A 96 2.34 15.44 -4.48
C GLU A 96 2.75 15.11 -3.04
N THR A 97 1.78 15.06 -2.12
CA THR A 97 1.99 14.72 -0.72
C THR A 97 2.48 13.28 -0.55
N LEU A 98 1.86 12.31 -1.26
CA LEU A 98 2.24 10.90 -1.22
C LEU A 98 3.63 10.65 -1.83
N LEU A 99 3.97 11.34 -2.92
CA LEU A 99 5.32 11.31 -3.48
C LEU A 99 6.34 11.89 -2.49
N HIS A 100 5.97 12.95 -1.78
CA HIS A 100 6.87 13.61 -0.84
C HIS A 100 7.23 12.73 0.37
N ILE A 101 6.29 11.98 0.93
CA ILE A 101 6.54 11.09 2.08
C ILE A 101 7.32 9.83 1.71
N GLY A 102 7.45 9.53 0.41
CA GLY A 102 8.19 8.39 -0.13
C GLY A 102 7.37 7.09 -0.20
N PHE A 103 7.81 6.20 -1.09
CA PHE A 103 7.05 5.00 -1.49
C PHE A 103 6.65 4.10 -0.32
N GLU A 104 7.58 3.77 0.59
CA GLU A 104 7.27 2.85 1.70
C GLU A 104 6.23 3.43 2.67
N LYS A 105 6.33 4.72 3.01
CA LYS A 105 5.34 5.40 3.86
C LYS A 105 4.01 5.54 3.13
N ALA A 106 4.02 5.93 1.86
CA ALA A 106 2.81 6.01 1.04
C ALA A 106 2.09 4.64 0.97
N LYS A 107 2.83 3.55 0.77
CA LYS A 107 2.29 2.17 0.79
C LYS A 107 1.63 1.84 2.13
N ARG A 108 2.24 2.21 3.27
CA ARG A 108 1.64 2.03 4.61
C ARG A 108 0.36 2.85 4.78
N ILE A 109 0.29 4.06 4.23
CA ILE A 109 -0.95 4.85 4.21
C ILE A 109 -2.03 4.17 3.38
N ILE A 110 -1.70 3.63 2.20
CA ILE A 110 -2.66 2.87 1.39
C ILE A 110 -3.11 1.58 2.10
N PHE A 111 -2.25 0.91 2.85
CA PHE A 111 -2.69 -0.21 3.70
C PHE A 111 -3.71 0.18 4.74
N CYS A 112 -3.52 1.34 5.37
CA CYS A 112 -4.53 1.88 6.28
C CYS A 112 -5.83 2.14 5.53
N LEU A 113 -5.77 2.70 4.31
CA LEU A 113 -6.99 2.96 3.52
C LEU A 113 -7.74 1.66 3.17
N LEU A 114 -7.01 0.61 2.80
CA LEU A 114 -7.59 -0.72 2.56
C LEU A 114 -8.18 -1.35 3.83
N ASP A 115 -7.55 -1.14 4.98
CA ASP A 115 -8.08 -1.57 6.28
C ASP A 115 -9.38 -0.81 6.62
N LEU A 116 -9.41 0.51 6.40
CA LEU A 116 -10.61 1.33 6.60
C LEU A 116 -11.77 0.83 5.74
N TYR A 117 -11.51 0.54 4.47
CA TYR A 117 -12.52 0.00 3.56
C TYR A 117 -13.10 -1.34 4.05
N SER A 118 -12.27 -2.14 4.73
CA SER A 118 -12.67 -3.49 5.18
C SER A 118 -13.44 -3.47 6.50
N CYS A 119 -13.08 -2.60 7.45
CA CYS A 119 -13.67 -2.60 8.81
C CYS A 119 -14.57 -1.41 9.14
N GLY A 120 -14.47 -0.29 8.41
CA GLY A 120 -15.27 0.91 8.64
C GLY A 120 -14.94 1.71 9.91
N ASP A 121 -13.87 1.36 10.64
CA ASP A 121 -13.46 2.07 11.85
C ASP A 121 -12.54 3.26 11.53
N TYR A 122 -13.15 4.42 11.30
CA TYR A 122 -12.47 5.66 10.92
C TYR A 122 -11.43 6.12 11.96
N ILE A 123 -11.75 6.07 13.26
CA ILE A 123 -10.87 6.60 14.31
C ILE A 123 -9.65 5.72 14.52
N THR A 124 -9.87 4.41 14.63
CA THR A 124 -8.76 3.46 14.86
C THR A 124 -7.80 3.48 13.68
N ILE A 125 -8.32 3.52 12.45
CA ILE A 125 -7.47 3.54 11.26
C ILE A 125 -6.81 4.90 11.06
N PHE A 126 -7.48 6.02 11.33
CA PHE A 126 -6.85 7.34 11.31
C PHE A 126 -5.67 7.41 12.30
N LYS A 127 -5.85 6.91 13.53
CA LYS A 127 -4.78 6.82 14.53
C LYS A 127 -3.61 5.94 14.05
N LYS A 128 -3.91 4.82 13.37
CA LYS A 128 -2.89 3.96 12.76
C LYS A 128 -2.11 4.70 11.68
N ALA A 129 -2.80 5.36 10.76
CA ALA A 129 -2.18 6.13 9.67
C ALA A 129 -1.31 7.28 10.19
N LEU A 130 -1.76 7.98 11.24
CA LEU A 130 -0.96 9.00 11.93
C LEU A 130 0.35 8.43 12.47
N ARG A 131 0.32 7.27 13.12
CA ARG A 131 1.51 6.64 13.71
C ARG A 131 2.53 6.16 12.68
N GLU A 132 2.10 5.81 11.47
CA GLU A 132 3.01 5.47 10.36
C GLU A 132 3.89 6.65 9.94
N LEU A 133 3.38 7.89 10.05
CA LEU A 133 4.11 9.10 9.65
C LEU A 133 4.71 9.86 10.84
N TYR A 134 4.01 9.84 11.98
CA TYR A 134 4.33 10.53 13.22
C TYR A 134 4.28 9.52 14.39
N PRO A 135 5.36 8.75 14.64
CA PRO A 135 5.37 7.69 15.64
C PRO A 135 5.04 8.15 17.07
N ASN A 136 5.38 9.40 17.40
CA ASN A 136 5.14 10.01 18.71
C ASN A 136 3.81 10.78 18.79
N SER A 137 2.95 10.67 17.78
CA SER A 137 1.68 11.38 17.76
C SER A 137 0.66 10.79 18.74
N ASN A 138 -0.13 11.67 19.35
CA ASN A 138 -1.23 11.30 20.24
C ASN A 138 -2.53 11.90 19.73
N LEU A 139 -3.55 11.06 19.61
CA LEU A 139 -4.90 11.46 19.24
C LEU A 139 -5.80 11.28 20.46
N TYR A 140 -6.40 12.39 20.89
CA TYR A 140 -7.32 12.46 22.01
C TYR A 140 -8.73 12.70 21.48
N ILE A 141 -9.72 12.08 22.12
CA ILE A 141 -11.14 12.22 21.78
C ILE A 141 -11.80 12.97 22.92
N HIS A 142 -12.54 14.02 22.61
CA HIS A 142 -13.24 14.78 23.64
C HIS A 142 -14.37 13.93 24.26
N SER A 143 -14.45 13.91 25.59
CA SER A 143 -15.39 13.05 26.32
C SER A 143 -16.85 13.39 26.06
N GLU A 144 -17.17 14.67 25.87
CA GLU A 144 -18.54 15.15 25.66
C GLU A 144 -18.96 15.14 24.18
N ASN A 145 -17.99 15.13 23.26
CA ASN A 145 -18.24 15.16 21.83
C ASN A 145 -17.19 14.32 21.10
N VAL A 146 -17.56 13.08 20.78
CA VAL A 146 -16.69 12.10 20.10
C VAL A 146 -16.25 12.53 18.70
N LYS A 147 -16.86 13.58 18.13
CA LYS A 147 -16.47 14.17 16.84
C LYS A 147 -15.43 15.27 16.97
N LYS A 148 -15.13 15.73 18.18
CA LYS A 148 -14.02 16.66 18.46
C LYS A 148 -12.80 15.87 18.88
N LEU A 149 -11.72 16.07 18.14
CA LEU A 149 -10.47 15.36 18.27
C LEU A 149 -9.34 16.37 18.49
N ILE A 150 -8.38 16.01 19.33
CA ILE A 150 -7.17 16.79 19.54
C ILE A 150 -5.97 15.94 19.12
N LEU A 151 -5.18 16.45 18.19
CA LEU A 151 -3.99 15.78 17.67
C LEU A 151 -2.74 16.50 18.15
N PHE A 152 -1.86 15.78 18.85
CA PHE A 152 -0.49 16.19 19.10
C PHE A 152 0.45 15.48 18.14
N THR A 153 1.28 16.21 17.37
CA THR A 153 2.19 15.62 16.38
C THR A 153 3.62 15.43 16.89
N GLY A 154 4.06 16.27 17.83
CA GLY A 154 5.41 16.22 18.40
C GLY A 154 6.52 16.71 17.46
N VAL A 155 6.15 17.44 16.40
CA VAL A 155 7.09 17.96 15.38
C VAL A 155 6.88 19.46 15.16
N ASP A 156 7.88 20.12 14.59
CA ASP A 156 7.77 21.53 14.21
C ASP A 156 6.71 21.73 13.11
N LYS A 157 5.98 22.84 13.20
CA LYS A 157 4.95 23.18 12.21
C LYS A 157 5.62 23.60 10.90
N THR A 158 5.55 22.74 9.88
CA THR A 158 5.98 23.08 8.52
C THR A 158 4.81 23.06 7.55
N LYS A 159 4.94 23.76 6.42
CA LYS A 159 3.92 23.72 5.34
C LYS A 159 3.64 22.28 4.88
N LYS A 160 4.69 21.47 4.77
CA LYS A 160 4.61 20.08 4.31
C LYS A 160 3.86 19.20 5.30
N ASP A 161 4.14 19.35 6.59
CA ASP A 161 3.43 18.58 7.60
C ASP A 161 1.95 18.98 7.67
N ILE A 162 1.63 20.26 7.46
CA ILE A 162 0.22 20.70 7.36
C ILE A 162 -0.47 19.98 6.20
N GLU A 163 0.15 19.94 5.02
CA GLU A 163 -0.38 19.23 3.84
C GLU A 163 -0.55 17.72 4.09
N ILE A 164 0.37 17.10 4.82
CA ILE A 164 0.27 15.68 5.22
C ILE A 164 -0.91 15.46 6.17
N ILE A 165 -1.05 16.28 7.21
CA ILE A 165 -2.14 16.15 8.17
C ILE A 165 -3.51 16.39 7.50
N GLU A 166 -3.63 17.39 6.63
CA GLU A 166 -4.87 17.61 5.87
C GLU A 166 -5.19 16.46 4.92
N MET A 167 -4.18 15.89 4.24
CA MET A 167 -4.36 14.67 3.45
C MET A 167 -4.90 13.51 4.31
N LEU A 168 -4.32 13.27 5.49
CA LEU A 168 -4.79 12.20 6.37
C LEU A 168 -6.22 12.44 6.85
N LYS A 169 -6.56 13.69 7.21
CA LYS A 169 -7.94 14.04 7.60
C LYS A 169 -8.92 13.73 6.47
N ASP A 170 -8.61 14.20 5.27
CA ASP A 170 -9.48 14.01 4.11
C ASP A 170 -9.60 12.55 3.64
N MET A 171 -8.56 11.74 3.86
CA MET A 171 -8.57 10.31 3.47
C MET A 171 -9.30 9.42 4.47
N PHE A 172 -9.21 9.73 5.77
CA PHE A 172 -9.58 8.79 6.84
C PHE A 172 -10.71 9.26 7.73
N LEU A 173 -11.15 10.52 7.66
CA LEU A 173 -12.20 11.02 8.54
C LEU A 173 -13.40 11.53 7.75
N SER A 174 -14.58 11.37 8.35
CA SER A 174 -15.79 12.01 7.84
C SER A 174 -15.75 13.53 8.03
N LEU A 175 -16.47 14.26 7.18
CA LEU A 175 -16.63 15.72 7.26
C LEU A 175 -17.20 16.21 8.61
N SER A 176 -17.75 15.32 9.43
CA SER A 176 -18.33 15.68 10.72
C SER A 176 -17.32 15.75 11.86
N TYR A 177 -16.06 15.36 11.64
CA TYR A 177 -15.00 15.46 12.63
C TYR A 177 -14.35 16.83 12.61
N GLU A 178 -14.13 17.39 13.80
CA GLU A 178 -13.36 18.60 14.05
C GLU A 178 -12.03 18.18 14.70
N ILE A 179 -10.90 18.67 14.17
CA ILE A 179 -9.56 18.38 14.69
C ILE A 179 -8.82 19.67 15.00
N ASP A 180 -8.32 19.75 16.23
CA ASP A 180 -7.34 20.75 16.66
C ASP A 180 -5.93 20.13 16.67
N VAL A 181 -4.98 20.75 15.96
CA VAL A 181 -3.62 20.22 15.79
C VAL A 181 -2.59 21.02 16.60
N PHE A 182 -1.98 20.35 17.57
CA PHE A 182 -0.86 20.82 18.39
C PHE A 182 0.45 20.24 17.85
N TRP A 183 1.39 21.12 17.55
CA TRP A 183 2.61 20.78 16.82
C TRP A 183 3.73 20.31 17.75
N LYS A 184 4.61 21.24 18.14
CA LYS A 184 5.77 20.95 19.00
C LYS A 184 5.42 20.92 20.48
N HIS A 185 4.53 21.81 20.91
CA HIS A 185 4.20 22.05 22.31
C HIS A 185 2.93 21.30 22.68
N HIS A 186 2.99 20.51 23.76
CA HIS A 186 1.87 19.73 24.25
C HIS A 186 0.82 20.65 24.89
N PHE A 187 -0.47 20.34 24.76
CA PHE A 187 -1.50 21.00 25.56
C PHE A 187 -1.53 20.37 26.95
N GLY A 188 -1.67 21.18 27.99
CA GLY A 188 -1.73 20.67 29.37
C GLY A 188 -3.06 19.97 29.57
N ILE A 189 -3.04 18.67 29.82
CA ILE A 189 -4.25 17.93 30.19
C ILE A 189 -4.38 18.05 31.72
N ILE A 190 -5.41 18.76 32.18
CA ILE A 190 -5.72 18.87 33.61
C ILE A 190 -5.90 17.45 34.16
N GLY A 191 -5.02 17.03 35.09
CA GLY A 191 -5.04 15.71 35.73
C GLY A 191 -4.02 14.69 35.22
N VAL A 192 -3.17 15.04 34.24
CA VAL A 192 -2.02 14.20 33.82
C VAL A 192 -0.73 14.98 34.05
N ASP A 193 -0.07 14.71 35.17
CA ASP A 193 1.12 15.45 35.65
C ASP A 193 2.25 15.52 34.61
N GLU A 194 2.41 14.48 33.79
CA GLU A 194 3.43 14.39 32.74
C GLU A 194 3.25 15.43 31.62
N SER A 195 2.01 15.93 31.42
CA SER A 195 1.67 16.93 30.40
C SER A 195 1.69 18.38 30.92
N MET A 196 1.87 18.57 32.23
CA MET A 196 1.78 19.87 32.92
C MET A 196 3.18 20.48 33.11
N ARG A 197 3.83 20.90 32.02
CA ARG A 197 5.12 21.63 32.07
C ARG A 197 4.91 23.13 31.83
N ILE A 198 5.23 23.93 32.83
CA ILE A 198 5.12 25.41 32.81
C ILE A 198 6.04 25.97 31.70
N GLY A 199 5.44 26.63 30.70
CA GLY A 199 6.16 27.30 29.60
C GLY A 199 6.02 26.66 28.22
N GLU A 200 5.48 25.44 28.12
CA GLU A 200 5.25 24.72 26.84
C GLU A 200 3.77 24.43 26.59
N THR A 201 2.87 25.13 27.28
CA THR A 201 1.44 24.80 27.33
C THR A 201 0.63 25.76 26.47
N ALA A 202 -0.03 25.23 25.43
CA ALA A 202 -1.15 25.93 24.81
C ALA A 202 -2.41 25.66 25.65
N ILE A 203 -3.15 26.73 25.99
CA ILE A 203 -4.39 26.65 26.78
C ILE A 203 -5.55 26.38 25.82
N TYR A 204 -6.34 25.35 26.11
CA TYR A 204 -7.57 24.98 25.39
C TYR A 204 -8.75 25.01 26.36
#